data_AF-A0AAJ2L9L0-F1
#
_entry.id   AF-A0AAJ2L9L0-F1
#
_cell.length_a   1.000
_cell.length_b   1.000
_cell.length_c   1.000
_cell.angle_alpha   90.00
_cell.angle_beta   90.00
_cell.angle_gamma   90.00
#
_symmetry.space_group_name_H-M   'P 1'
#
loop_
_entity.id
_entity.type
_entity.pdbx_description
1 polymer ?
#
loop_
_entity_poly.entity_id
_entity_poly.type
_entity_poly.pdbx_seq_one_letter_code
_entity_poly.pdbx_strand_id
1 'polypeptide(L)'
;MLEQLFDLVQQNSQQSVVDNPDVPNEHNQEVINTLTSSITGGLQEQVQSGNISGLLGLLGGESGTSGASLLNNPIVASIATNAIGAIVQKFGLNSQVAGNIVNSVLPGVLGAVIGQFNGGGAQGGGGVQGGGFDLGSLIQMGGSLFGGGNDQQQGKPASGGIDLGGMLGGLFGGK
;
A
#
# COMPACT_ATOMS: atom_id res chain seq x y z
N MET A 1 15.07 0.70 0.30
CA MET A 1 13.77 0.15 -0.13
C MET A 1 13.85 -1.36 -0.31
N LEU A 2 14.50 -1.91 -1.35
CA LEU A 2 14.55 -3.39 -1.52
C LEU A 2 15.30 -4.11 -0.39
N GLU A 3 16.44 -3.58 0.05
CA GLU A 3 17.17 -4.08 1.22
C GLU A 3 16.29 -4.10 2.48
N GLN A 4 15.59 -2.99 2.75
CA GLN A 4 14.69 -2.86 3.90
C GLN A 4 13.51 -3.83 3.81
N LEU A 5 12.98 -4.07 2.60
CA LEU A 5 11.95 -5.07 2.40
C LEU A 5 12.49 -6.47 2.70
N PHE A 6 13.70 -6.78 2.21
CA PHE A 6 14.35 -8.05 2.49
C PHE A 6 14.53 -8.23 4.01
N ASP A 7 15.01 -7.21 4.73
CA ASP A 7 15.15 -7.25 6.19
C ASP A 7 13.82 -7.49 6.91
N LEU A 8 12.74 -6.84 6.44
CA LEU A 8 11.40 -7.04 6.98
C LEU A 8 10.92 -8.48 6.73
N VAL A 9 11.13 -9.03 5.53
CA VAL A 9 10.76 -10.41 5.21
C VAL A 9 11.56 -11.37 6.07
N GLN A 10 12.87 -11.17 6.22
CA GLN A 10 13.72 -12.00 7.06
C GLN A 10 13.23 -11.99 8.52
N GLN A 11 12.97 -10.81 9.09
CA GLN A 11 12.46 -10.67 10.46
C GLN A 11 11.12 -11.39 10.66
N ASN A 12 10.19 -11.25 9.71
CA ASN A 12 8.88 -11.88 9.80
C ASN A 12 8.91 -13.39 9.48
N SER A 13 9.96 -13.88 8.82
CA SER A 13 10.10 -15.29 8.41
C SER A 13 10.75 -16.18 9.46
N GLN A 14 11.33 -15.63 10.53
CA GLN A 14 12.07 -16.41 11.53
C GLN A 14 11.27 -17.62 12.03
N GLN A 15 10.05 -17.41 12.54
CA GLN A 15 9.25 -18.49 13.13
C GLN A 15 8.66 -19.44 12.09
N SER A 16 8.32 -18.95 10.89
CA SER A 16 7.57 -19.72 9.90
C SER A 16 8.45 -20.40 8.85
N VAL A 17 9.69 -19.95 8.71
CA VAL A 17 10.67 -20.49 7.76
C VAL A 17 11.86 -21.07 8.51
N VAL A 18 12.54 -20.28 9.35
CA VAL A 18 13.81 -20.70 9.96
C VAL A 18 13.60 -21.72 11.08
N ASP A 19 12.62 -21.48 11.94
CA ASP A 19 12.32 -22.35 13.07
C ASP A 19 11.29 -23.44 12.71
N ASN A 20 10.91 -23.56 11.43
CA ASN A 20 9.87 -24.46 10.95
C ASN A 20 10.47 -25.82 10.52
N PRO A 21 10.14 -26.94 11.18
CA PRO A 21 10.69 -28.25 10.85
C PRO A 21 10.23 -28.79 9.48
N ASP A 22 9.15 -28.24 8.91
CA ASP A 22 8.65 -28.62 7.59
C ASP A 22 9.42 -27.91 6.45
N VAL A 23 10.32 -26.98 6.78
CA VAL A 23 11.17 -26.26 5.82
C VAL A 23 12.62 -26.73 6.00
N PRO A 24 13.23 -27.35 4.98
CA PRO A 24 14.65 -27.70 5.05
C PRO A 24 15.51 -26.45 5.24
N ASN A 25 16.45 -26.49 6.18
CA ASN A 25 17.27 -25.33 6.56
C ASN A 25 18.07 -24.75 5.38
N GLU A 26 18.44 -25.60 4.43
CA GLU A 26 19.15 -25.19 3.21
C GLU A 26 18.31 -24.24 2.33
N HIS A 27 16.97 -24.31 2.44
CA HIS A 27 16.05 -23.48 1.69
C HIS A 27 15.64 -22.20 2.41
N ASN A 28 15.96 -22.02 3.70
CA ASN A 28 15.48 -20.88 4.50
C ASN A 28 15.75 -19.54 3.81
N GLN A 29 16.99 -19.32 3.39
CA GLN A 29 17.41 -18.09 2.72
C GLN A 29 16.71 -17.91 1.36
N GLU A 30 16.54 -18.99 0.60
CA GLU A 30 15.92 -18.94 -0.72
C GLU A 30 14.41 -18.74 -0.65
N VAL A 31 13.74 -19.27 0.39
CA VAL A 31 12.33 -19.02 0.69
C VAL A 31 12.13 -17.54 1.03
N ILE A 32 12.99 -16.95 1.88
CA ILE A 32 12.98 -15.51 2.21
C ILE A 32 13.18 -14.66 0.94
N ASN A 33 14.15 -15.02 0.09
CA ASN A 33 14.37 -14.34 -1.19
C ASN A 33 13.15 -14.45 -2.13
N THR A 34 12.51 -15.62 -2.15
CA THR A 34 11.33 -15.88 -2.99
C THR A 34 10.14 -15.07 -2.50
N LEU A 35 9.88 -15.01 -1.19
CA LEU A 35 8.86 -14.16 -0.59
C LEU A 35 9.08 -12.69 -0.93
N THR A 36 10.32 -12.20 -0.75
CA THR A 36 10.69 -10.83 -1.11
C THR A 36 10.41 -10.55 -2.58
N SER A 37 10.80 -11.46 -3.47
CA SER A 37 10.59 -11.34 -4.92
C SER A 37 9.12 -11.40 -5.31
N SER A 38 8.31 -12.22 -4.63
CA SER A 38 6.87 -12.31 -4.88
C SER A 38 6.14 -11.06 -4.42
N ILE A 39 6.56 -10.46 -3.30
CA ILE A 39 6.00 -9.19 -2.82
C ILE A 39 6.34 -8.07 -3.81
N THR A 40 7.62 -7.91 -4.17
CA THR A 40 8.02 -6.86 -5.12
C THR A 40 7.40 -7.07 -6.49
N GLY A 41 7.42 -8.30 -6.99
CA GLY A 41 6.84 -8.69 -8.27
C GLY A 41 5.35 -8.43 -8.33
N GLY A 42 4.59 -8.80 -7.30
CA GLY A 42 3.15 -8.56 -7.28
C GLY A 42 2.77 -7.08 -7.14
N LEU A 43 3.54 -6.29 -6.38
CA LEU A 43 3.37 -4.82 -6.37
C LEU A 43 3.66 -4.22 -7.75
N GLN A 44 4.73 -4.67 -8.41
CA GLN A 44 5.09 -4.23 -9.77
C GLN A 44 4.04 -4.66 -10.80
N GLU A 45 3.43 -5.82 -10.64
CA GLU A 45 2.34 -6.31 -11.48
C GLU A 45 1.11 -5.40 -11.36
N GLN A 46 0.75 -4.94 -10.17
CA GLN A 46 -0.35 -3.96 -10.01
C GLN A 46 -0.09 -2.64 -10.71
N VAL A 47 1.16 -2.16 -10.70
CA VAL A 47 1.54 -0.95 -11.43
C VAL A 47 1.40 -1.18 -12.94
N GLN A 48 1.90 -2.32 -13.43
CA GLN A 48 1.83 -2.69 -14.85
C GLN A 48 0.40 -2.93 -15.33
N SER A 49 -0.48 -3.43 -14.47
CA SER A 49 -1.91 -3.66 -14.78
C SER A 49 -2.75 -2.37 -14.73
N GLY A 50 -2.14 -1.23 -14.37
CA GLY A 50 -2.83 0.06 -14.23
C GLY A 50 -3.59 0.22 -12.91
N ASN A 51 -3.45 -0.71 -11.96
CA ASN A 51 -4.07 -0.65 -10.64
C ASN A 51 -3.27 0.21 -9.64
N ILE A 52 -2.78 1.37 -10.10
CA ILE A 52 -1.97 2.28 -9.29
C ILE A 52 -2.83 2.87 -8.16
N SER A 53 -4.11 3.19 -8.43
CA SER A 53 -5.02 3.73 -7.41
C SER A 53 -5.27 2.73 -6.27
N GLY A 54 -5.47 1.45 -6.58
CA GLY A 54 -5.65 0.42 -5.54
C GLY A 54 -4.37 0.20 -4.74
N LEU A 55 -3.20 0.27 -5.38
CA LEU A 55 -1.92 0.19 -4.70
C LEU A 55 -1.71 1.39 -3.76
N LEU A 56 -2.05 2.60 -4.21
CA LEU A 56 -1.99 3.80 -3.39
C LEU A 56 -2.98 3.75 -2.21
N GLY A 57 -4.19 3.22 -2.41
CA GLY A 57 -5.15 2.99 -1.32
C GLY A 57 -4.61 1.98 -0.30
N LEU A 58 -4.02 0.88 -0.75
CA LEU A 58 -3.36 -0.11 0.12
C LEU A 58 -2.21 0.53 0.92
N LEU A 59 -1.31 1.25 0.25
CA LEU A 59 -0.15 1.91 0.87
C LEU A 59 -0.54 3.09 1.76
N GLY A 60 -1.64 3.77 1.46
CA GLY A 60 -2.25 4.81 2.30
C GLY A 60 -3.03 4.25 3.49
N GLY A 61 -3.09 2.92 3.65
CA GLY A 61 -3.74 2.26 4.79
C GLY A 61 -5.26 2.14 4.69
N GLU A 62 -5.87 2.33 3.52
CA GLU A 62 -7.32 2.19 3.30
C GLU A 62 -7.80 0.76 3.62
N SER A 63 -6.93 -0.23 3.44
CA SER A 63 -7.18 -1.63 3.80
C SER A 63 -6.96 -1.94 5.29
N GLY A 64 -6.61 -0.95 6.10
CA GLY A 64 -6.11 -1.14 7.46
C GLY A 64 -4.71 -1.75 7.49
N THR A 65 -4.07 -1.71 8.66
CA THR A 65 -2.71 -2.26 8.88
C THR A 65 -2.72 -3.61 9.61
N SER A 66 -3.90 -4.07 10.03
CA SER A 66 -4.06 -5.36 10.71
C SER A 66 -3.95 -6.51 9.72
N GLY A 67 -3.35 -7.63 10.14
CA GLY A 67 -3.11 -8.76 9.24
C GLY A 67 -4.39 -9.31 8.57
N ALA A 68 -5.49 -9.42 9.33
CA ALA A 68 -6.78 -9.85 8.78
C ALA A 68 -7.35 -8.87 7.74
N SER A 69 -7.20 -7.56 7.95
CA SER A 69 -7.68 -6.53 7.03
C SER A 69 -6.83 -6.49 5.76
N LEU A 70 -5.51 -6.66 5.89
CA LEU A 70 -4.59 -6.75 4.76
C LEU A 70 -4.86 -7.99 3.90
N LEU A 71 -5.10 -9.16 4.50
CA LEU A 71 -5.39 -10.38 3.73
C LEU A 71 -6.72 -10.31 2.97
N ASN A 72 -7.66 -9.45 3.40
CA ASN A 72 -8.90 -9.21 2.67
C ASN A 72 -8.71 -8.27 1.45
N ASN A 73 -7.57 -7.61 1.32
CA ASN A 73 -7.29 -6.76 0.16
C ASN A 73 -6.95 -7.65 -1.07
N PRO A 74 -7.54 -7.40 -2.24
CA PRO A 74 -7.35 -8.23 -3.44
C PRO A 74 -5.92 -8.21 -3.99
N ILE A 75 -5.19 -7.10 -3.83
CA ILE A 75 -3.78 -7.00 -4.21
C ILE A 75 -2.94 -7.91 -3.31
N VAL A 76 -3.18 -7.86 -2.00
CA VAL A 76 -2.48 -8.70 -1.03
C VAL A 76 -2.79 -10.18 -1.25
N ALA A 77 -4.06 -10.52 -1.50
CA ALA A 77 -4.47 -11.89 -1.80
C ALA A 77 -3.81 -12.44 -3.09
N SER A 78 -3.66 -11.60 -4.12
CA SER A 78 -2.95 -11.96 -5.35
C SER A 78 -1.45 -12.21 -5.08
N ILE A 79 -0.80 -11.31 -4.35
CA ILE A 79 0.61 -11.49 -3.92
C ILE A 79 0.76 -12.80 -3.12
N ALA A 80 -0.15 -13.06 -2.18
CA ALA A 80 -0.12 -14.27 -1.38
C ALA A 80 -0.21 -15.52 -2.25
N THR A 81 -1.16 -15.56 -3.18
CA THR A 81 -1.36 -16.68 -4.10
C THR A 81 -0.11 -16.93 -4.95
N ASN A 82 0.48 -15.87 -5.50
CA ASN A 82 1.71 -15.96 -6.29
C ASN A 82 2.91 -16.45 -5.46
N ALA A 83 3.04 -15.96 -4.22
CA ALA A 83 4.10 -16.38 -3.30
C ALA A 83 3.98 -17.86 -2.92
N ILE A 84 2.76 -18.32 -2.59
CA ILE A 84 2.48 -19.74 -2.30
C ILE A 84 2.87 -20.59 -3.51
N GLY A 85 2.43 -20.21 -4.71
CA GLY A 85 2.76 -20.92 -5.94
C GLY A 85 4.27 -21.02 -6.18
N ALA A 86 4.99 -19.91 -6.00
CA ALA A 86 6.45 -19.87 -6.17
C ALA A 86 7.17 -20.77 -5.16
N ILE A 87 6.73 -20.78 -3.90
CA ILE A 87 7.34 -21.62 -2.85
C ILE A 87 7.11 -23.11 -3.15
N VAL A 88 5.88 -23.48 -3.48
CA VAL A 88 5.53 -24.87 -3.83
C VAL A 88 6.34 -25.33 -5.04
N GLN A 89 6.41 -24.52 -6.10
CA GLN A 89 7.11 -24.88 -7.33
C GLN A 89 8.64 -24.96 -7.16
N LYS A 90 9.24 -24.04 -6.40
CA LYS A 90 10.71 -23.96 -6.27
C LYS A 90 11.28 -24.94 -5.25
N PHE A 91 10.58 -25.14 -4.13
CA PHE A 91 11.10 -25.88 -2.99
C PHE A 91 10.40 -27.21 -2.77
N GLY A 92 9.36 -27.52 -3.55
CA GLY A 92 8.58 -28.74 -3.40
C GLY A 92 7.80 -28.82 -2.07
N LEU A 93 7.65 -27.69 -1.36
CA LEU A 93 6.86 -27.64 -0.14
C LEU A 93 5.38 -27.84 -0.47
N ASN A 94 4.65 -28.50 0.43
CA ASN A 94 3.21 -28.65 0.23
C ASN A 94 2.49 -27.29 0.37
N SER A 95 1.33 -27.15 -0.28
CA SER A 95 0.58 -25.89 -0.31
C SER A 95 0.14 -25.38 1.06
N GLN A 96 -0.01 -26.28 2.05
CA GLN A 96 -0.40 -25.89 3.40
C GLN A 96 0.77 -25.24 4.15
N VAL A 97 1.97 -25.82 4.07
CA VAL A 97 3.20 -25.24 4.63
C VAL A 97 3.50 -23.89 3.96
N ALA A 98 3.45 -23.84 2.63
CA ALA A 98 3.64 -22.60 1.88
C ALA A 98 2.59 -21.53 2.24
N GLY A 99 1.32 -21.93 2.36
CA GLY A 99 0.24 -21.04 2.80
C GLY A 99 0.47 -20.49 4.21
N ASN A 100 0.89 -21.32 5.15
CA ASN A 100 1.19 -20.90 6.51
C ASN A 100 2.34 -19.89 6.55
N ILE A 101 3.42 -20.13 5.80
CA ILE A 101 4.55 -19.20 5.67
C ILE A 101 4.07 -17.85 5.13
N VAL A 102 3.31 -17.86 4.05
CA VAL A 102 2.88 -16.60 3.41
C VAL A 102 1.92 -15.84 4.31
N ASN A 103 0.96 -16.53 4.94
CA ASN A 103 -0.04 -15.89 5.80
C ASN A 103 0.56 -15.29 7.08
N SER A 104 1.68 -15.81 7.57
CA SER A 104 2.39 -15.24 8.72
C SER A 104 3.32 -14.10 8.33
N VAL A 105 4.03 -14.22 7.21
CA VAL A 105 5.07 -13.26 6.81
C VAL A 105 4.48 -12.05 6.10
N LEU A 106 3.61 -12.29 5.10
CA LEU A 106 3.16 -11.25 4.18
C LEU A 106 2.48 -10.07 4.89
N PRO A 107 1.55 -10.27 5.83
CA PRO A 107 0.85 -9.15 6.45
C PRO A 107 1.77 -8.32 7.34
N GLY A 108 2.73 -8.93 8.03
CA GLY A 108 3.71 -8.22 8.86
C GLY A 108 4.65 -7.35 8.02
N VAL A 109 5.11 -7.87 6.89
CA VAL A 109 5.95 -7.12 5.95
C VAL A 109 5.19 -5.96 5.32
N LEU A 110 3.98 -6.20 4.79
CA LEU A 110 3.18 -5.14 4.17
C LEU A 110 2.74 -4.10 5.20
N GLY A 111 2.36 -4.51 6.41
CA GLY A 111 2.05 -3.58 7.51
C GLY A 111 3.23 -2.66 7.82
N ALA A 112 4.46 -3.19 7.84
CA ALA A 112 5.67 -2.39 8.03
C ALA A 112 5.96 -1.45 6.84
N VAL A 113 5.75 -1.89 5.60
CA VAL A 113 5.90 -1.04 4.40
C VAL A 113 4.88 0.09 4.40
N ILE A 114 3.61 -0.19 4.72
CA ILE A 114 2.55 0.82 4.88
C ILE A 114 2.95 1.79 6.01
N GLY A 115 3.44 1.25 7.13
CA GLY A 115 3.96 2.06 8.24
C GLY A 115 5.10 2.98 7.82
N GLN A 116 6.05 2.52 7.01
CA GLN A 116 7.15 3.35 6.48
C GLN A 116 6.66 4.38 5.46
N PHE A 117 5.73 4.00 4.59
CA PHE A 117 5.15 4.89 3.58
C PHE A 117 4.38 6.05 4.22
N ASN A 118 3.59 5.77 5.27
CA ASN A 118 2.87 6.79 6.03
C ASN A 118 3.73 7.46 7.12
N GLY A 119 4.83 6.82 7.53
CA GLY A 119 5.62 7.16 8.72
C GLY A 119 7.06 7.59 8.44
N GLY A 120 7.36 8.05 7.22
CA GLY A 120 8.59 8.79 6.90
C GLY A 120 8.77 10.11 7.68
N GLY A 121 7.82 10.46 8.55
CA GLY A 121 8.01 11.36 9.67
C GLY A 121 7.53 10.66 10.94
N ALA A 122 8.39 10.61 11.95
CA ALA A 122 7.90 10.39 13.31
C ALA A 122 6.83 11.45 13.63
N GLN A 123 5.82 11.03 14.38
CA GLN A 123 4.86 11.86 15.11
C GLN A 123 3.56 12.21 14.36
N GLY A 124 2.46 12.08 15.11
CA GLY A 124 1.10 12.08 14.60
C GLY A 124 0.66 13.37 13.91
N GLY A 125 -0.47 13.24 13.21
CA GLY A 125 -1.42 14.31 12.94
C GLY A 125 -0.85 15.64 12.44
N GLY A 126 -0.90 15.85 11.12
CA GLY A 126 -0.82 17.18 10.54
C GLY A 126 0.11 17.26 9.33
N GLY A 127 -0.48 17.64 8.19
CA GLY A 127 0.12 18.26 7.00
C GLY A 127 1.59 17.95 6.67
N VAL A 128 1.82 17.23 5.57
CA VAL A 128 3.16 17.10 4.97
C VAL A 128 3.40 18.29 4.03
N GLN A 129 3.95 19.37 4.58
CA GLN A 129 4.66 20.38 3.80
C GLN A 129 6.11 19.90 3.62
N GLY A 130 6.43 19.26 2.49
CA GLY A 130 7.79 18.86 2.21
C GLY A 130 7.96 17.98 0.97
N GLY A 131 7.85 18.56 -0.23
CA GLY A 131 8.56 18.13 -1.45
C GLY A 131 8.45 16.69 -1.97
N GLY A 132 7.70 15.81 -1.33
CA GLY A 132 7.37 14.45 -1.79
C GLY A 132 5.92 14.39 -2.23
N PHE A 133 5.61 13.52 -3.18
CA PHE A 133 4.25 13.24 -3.68
C PHE A 133 3.23 13.22 -2.54
N ASP A 134 2.50 14.32 -2.37
CA ASP A 134 1.49 14.46 -1.32
C ASP A 134 0.19 13.87 -1.85
N LEU A 135 -0.09 12.63 -1.43
CA LEU A 135 -1.35 11.95 -1.77
C LEU A 135 -2.57 12.72 -1.27
N GLY A 136 -2.44 13.50 -0.19
CA GLY A 136 -3.50 14.41 0.27
C GLY A 136 -3.77 15.51 -0.74
N SER A 137 -2.71 16.08 -1.34
CA SER A 137 -2.84 17.04 -2.44
C SER A 137 -3.42 16.40 -3.70
N LEU A 138 -3.09 15.15 -4.01
CA LEU A 138 -3.64 14.41 -5.16
C LEU A 138 -5.10 13.99 -4.95
N ILE A 139 -5.48 13.58 -3.74
CA ILE A 139 -6.88 13.24 -3.41
C ILE A 139 -7.72 14.52 -3.34
N GLN A 140 -7.18 15.62 -2.83
CA GLN A 140 -7.85 16.92 -2.83
C GLN A 140 -7.94 17.49 -4.25
N MET A 141 -6.90 17.35 -5.07
CA MET A 141 -6.91 17.74 -6.48
C MET A 141 -7.82 16.81 -7.30
N GLY A 142 -7.75 15.51 -7.10
CA GLY A 142 -8.59 14.49 -7.74
C GLY A 142 -10.06 14.62 -7.35
N GLY A 143 -10.38 14.91 -6.09
CA GLY A 143 -11.74 15.22 -5.65
C GLY A 143 -12.26 16.57 -6.16
N SER A 144 -11.36 17.53 -6.42
CA SER A 144 -11.73 18.80 -7.07
C SER A 144 -11.86 18.71 -8.60
N LEU A 145 -11.25 17.69 -9.22
CA LEU A 145 -11.28 17.45 -10.67
C LEU A 145 -12.34 16.42 -11.08
N PHE A 146 -12.64 15.45 -10.23
CA PHE A 146 -13.73 14.49 -10.37
C PHE A 146 -14.85 14.89 -9.42
N GLY A 147 -15.69 15.83 -9.88
CA GLY A 147 -16.77 16.41 -9.11
C GLY A 147 -17.59 15.41 -8.29
N GLY A 148 -17.77 15.73 -7.01
CA GLY A 148 -18.65 15.02 -6.09
C GLY A 148 -18.86 15.88 -4.85
N GLY A 149 -19.80 16.82 -4.95
CA GLY A 149 -20.17 17.70 -3.84
C GLY A 149 -20.72 16.90 -2.67
N ASN A 150 -20.09 17.03 -1.51
CA ASN A 150 -20.71 16.74 -0.23
C ASN A 150 -20.73 18.03 0.59
N ASP A 151 -21.83 18.76 0.41
CA ASP A 151 -22.31 19.75 1.36
C ASP A 151 -22.61 19.06 2.69
N GLN A 152 -21.72 19.25 3.67
CA GLN A 152 -22.13 19.25 5.07
C GLN A 152 -21.26 20.22 5.89
N GLN A 153 -21.69 21.48 5.81
CA GLN A 153 -21.93 22.37 6.95
C GLN A 153 -20.78 22.53 7.98
N GLN A 154 -20.13 23.71 7.97
CA GLN A 154 -20.44 24.80 8.92
C GLN A 154 -19.22 25.73 9.13
N GLY A 155 -19.31 26.94 8.60
CA GLY A 155 -18.72 28.15 9.20
C GLY A 155 -17.25 28.45 8.91
N LYS A 156 -16.97 29.10 7.77
CA LYS A 156 -16.06 30.27 7.59
C LYS A 156 -15.83 30.53 6.09
N PRO A 157 -16.01 31.76 5.57
CA PRO A 157 -15.58 32.08 4.22
C PRO A 157 -14.06 32.31 4.21
N ALA A 158 -13.30 31.27 3.90
CA ALA A 158 -11.90 31.40 3.55
C ALA A 158 -11.82 31.72 2.04
N SER A 159 -11.75 33.03 1.78
CA SER A 159 -11.30 33.66 0.53
C SER A 159 -10.19 32.85 -0.16
N GLY A 160 -10.44 32.40 -1.39
CA GLY A 160 -9.40 31.73 -2.20
C GLY A 160 -9.88 30.98 -3.44
N GLY A 161 -11.18 30.95 -3.74
CA GLY A 161 -11.70 30.44 -5.01
C GLY A 161 -11.77 31.54 -6.06
N ILE A 162 -11.29 31.26 -7.27
CA ILE A 162 -11.52 32.13 -8.43
C ILE A 162 -13.03 32.12 -8.70
N ASP A 163 -13.69 33.21 -8.33
CA ASP A 163 -15.12 33.39 -8.46
C ASP A 163 -15.49 33.69 -9.92
N LEU A 164 -15.62 32.63 -10.72
CA LEU A 164 -16.07 32.70 -12.13
C LEU A 164 -17.49 33.29 -12.26
N GLY A 165 -18.26 33.33 -11.17
CA GLY A 165 -19.54 34.04 -11.09
C GLY A 165 -19.40 35.55 -11.09
N GLY A 166 -18.31 36.08 -10.49
CA GLY A 166 -17.99 37.51 -10.50
C GLY A 166 -17.42 38.01 -11.83
N MET A 167 -16.76 37.15 -12.60
CA MET A 167 -16.09 37.55 -13.85
C MET A 167 -17.07 37.71 -15.03
N LEU A 168 -18.21 37.00 -15.02
CA LEU A 168 -19.25 37.15 -16.05
C LEU A 168 -20.14 38.40 -15.85
N GLY A 169 -20.26 38.89 -14.61
CA GLY A 169 -21.02 40.10 -14.29
C GLY A 169 -20.30 41.41 -14.68
N GLY A 170 -18.97 41.39 -14.76
CA GLY A 170 -18.15 42.55 -15.10
C GLY A 170 -18.03 42.85 -16.60
N LEU A 171 -18.43 41.93 -17.48
CA LEU A 171 -18.24 42.06 -18.93
C LEU A 171 -19.49 42.54 -19.69
N PHE A 172 -20.65 42.54 -19.03
CA PHE A 172 -21.93 43.00 -19.62
C PHE A 172 -22.53 44.23 -18.92
N GLY A 173 -21.87 44.76 -17.89
CA GLY A 173 -22.37 45.86 -17.08
C GLY A 173 -21.49 47.11 -17.14
N GLY A 174 -21.42 47.75 -18.31
CA GLY A 174 -20.58 48.94 -18.49
C GLY A 174 -20.94 49.79 -19.70
N LYS A 175 -22.15 50.38 -19.67
CA LYS A 175 -22.71 51.44 -20.54
C LYS A 175 -22.89 51.15 -22.03
#